data_AF-A0A962JPQ1-F1
#
_entry.id   AF-A0A962JPQ1-F1
#
_cell.length_a   1.000
_cell.length_b   1.000
_cell.length_c   1.000
_cell.angle_alpha   90.00
_cell.angle_beta   90.00
_cell.angle_gamma   90.00
#
_symmetry.space_group_name_H-M   'P 1'
#
loop_
_entity.id
_entity.type
_entity.pdbx_description
1 polymer ?
#
loop_
_entity_poly.entity_id
_entity_poly.type
_entity_poly.pdbx_seq_one_letter_code
_entity_poly.pdbx_strand_id
1 'polypeptide(L)'
;VSATDLCSLIGSSFYYMTGHDQYRVLDALSCQSLNPTAAAVLMLESNVITDQRTLEAAQWLSWVDVVNAGDWLLVVLVLEIDVRLQLRGMLTGRVLLASKATKGLLYSVLLLAAAYWWAEGDFIDFWDAFLWIIAFIFIEMNVFEWQVETARKNKPKLS
;
A
#
# COMPACT_ATOMS: atom_id res chain seq x y z
N VAL A 1 21.38 8.60 -22.42
CA VAL A 1 21.64 7.85 -23.69
C VAL A 1 20.56 8.27 -24.68
N SER A 2 20.88 8.45 -25.97
CA SER A 2 19.86 8.82 -26.97
C SER A 2 18.93 7.64 -27.26
N ALA A 3 17.65 7.91 -27.53
CA ALA A 3 16.66 6.86 -27.83
C ALA A 3 17.07 5.97 -29.00
N THR A 4 17.71 6.53 -30.04
CA THR A 4 18.21 5.79 -31.20
C THR A 4 19.27 4.75 -30.84
N ASP A 5 20.14 5.06 -29.87
CA ASP A 5 21.17 4.13 -29.39
C ASP A 5 20.55 3.01 -28.55
N LEU A 6 19.52 3.31 -27.77
CA LEU A 6 18.78 2.33 -26.97
C LEU A 6 17.98 1.36 -27.85
N CYS A 7 17.48 1.81 -28.99
CA CYS A 7 16.76 0.95 -29.94
C CYS A 7 17.66 0.00 -30.75
N SER A 8 18.98 0.21 -30.72
CA SER A 8 19.93 -0.79 -31.23
C SER A 8 19.95 -2.07 -30.39
N LEU A 9 19.40 -2.03 -29.17
CA LEU A 9 19.30 -3.16 -28.24
C LEU A 9 18.06 -4.04 -28.51
N ILE A 10 17.24 -3.75 -29.52
CA ILE A 10 16.11 -4.62 -29.88
C ILE A 10 16.62 -6.04 -30.19
N GLY A 11 15.92 -7.05 -29.66
CA GLY A 11 16.32 -8.46 -29.81
C GLY A 11 17.38 -8.94 -28.81
N SER A 12 17.84 -8.07 -27.92
CA SER A 12 18.60 -8.45 -26.73
C SER A 12 17.68 -8.63 -25.50
N SER A 13 18.25 -9.02 -24.35
CA SER A 13 17.51 -9.31 -23.11
C SER A 13 17.08 -8.05 -22.32
N PHE A 14 16.78 -6.96 -23.02
CA PHE A 14 16.33 -5.71 -22.41
C PHE A 14 14.81 -5.63 -22.34
N TYR A 15 14.33 -5.01 -21.27
CA TYR A 15 12.92 -4.75 -21.00
C TYR A 15 12.64 -3.25 -20.99
N TYR A 16 11.47 -2.87 -21.47
CA TYR A 16 10.94 -1.52 -21.39
C TYR A 16 9.92 -1.44 -20.25
N MET A 17 10.14 -0.54 -19.29
CA MET A 17 9.21 -0.31 -18.19
C MET A 17 8.12 0.66 -18.65
N THR A 18 6.86 0.25 -18.49
CA THR A 18 5.69 1.06 -18.88
C THR A 18 4.98 1.68 -17.70
N GLY A 19 5.31 1.24 -16.47
CA GLY A 19 4.71 1.70 -15.24
C GLY A 19 5.31 0.97 -14.03
N HIS A 20 4.77 1.23 -12.85
CA HIS A 20 5.14 0.52 -11.61
C HIS A 20 4.93 -0.98 -11.77
N ASP A 21 5.98 -1.76 -11.55
CA ASP A 21 6.03 -3.22 -11.72
C ASP A 21 5.57 -3.78 -13.09
N GLN A 22 5.48 -2.93 -14.12
CA GLN A 22 5.03 -3.30 -15.45
C GLN A 22 6.17 -3.21 -16.47
N TYR A 23 6.53 -4.36 -17.02
CA TYR A 23 7.63 -4.50 -17.97
C TYR A 23 7.16 -5.21 -19.23
N ARG A 24 7.70 -4.76 -20.37
CA ARG A 24 7.53 -5.40 -21.67
C ARG A 24 8.89 -5.68 -22.28
N VAL A 25 8.95 -6.63 -23.22
CA VAL A 25 10.16 -6.87 -23.98
C VAL A 25 10.44 -5.66 -24.86
N LEU A 26 11.71 -5.26 -24.96
CA LEU A 26 12.11 -4.19 -25.87
C LEU A 26 11.94 -4.64 -27.34
N ASP A 27 10.93 -4.10 -28.01
CA ASP A 27 10.62 -4.34 -29.41
C ASP A 27 10.51 -3.02 -30.20
N ALA A 28 10.26 -3.12 -31.50
CA ALA A 28 10.15 -1.95 -32.38
C ALA A 28 9.01 -1.00 -31.98
N LEU A 29 7.93 -1.52 -31.36
CA LEU A 29 6.79 -0.72 -30.89
C LEU A 29 7.15 0.06 -29.62
N SER A 30 7.77 -0.60 -28.64
CA SER A 30 8.23 0.01 -27.39
C SER A 30 9.26 1.11 -27.65
N CYS A 31 10.10 0.90 -28.67
CA CYS A 31 11.06 1.89 -29.13
C CYS A 31 10.46 3.12 -29.79
N GLN A 32 9.29 3.00 -30.43
CA GLN A 32 8.56 4.18 -30.92
C GLN A 32 7.92 4.98 -29.78
N SER A 33 7.54 4.32 -28.68
CA SER A 33 7.05 5.01 -27.48
C SER A 33 8.14 5.69 -26.66
N LEU A 34 9.41 5.32 -26.84
CA LEU A 34 10.55 6.08 -26.31
C LEU A 34 10.62 7.43 -27.03
N ASN A 35 10.23 8.49 -26.33
CA ASN A 35 10.28 9.83 -26.90
C ASN A 35 11.76 10.22 -27.15
N PRO A 36 12.16 10.49 -28.40
CA PRO A 36 13.56 10.81 -28.75
C PRO A 36 14.06 12.12 -28.13
N THR A 37 13.16 12.94 -27.60
CA THR A 37 13.49 14.20 -26.90
C THR A 37 13.45 14.09 -25.37
N ALA A 38 12.93 12.99 -24.83
CA ALA A 38 12.92 12.75 -23.38
C ALA A 38 14.23 12.06 -22.96
N ALA A 39 14.74 12.44 -21.79
CA ALA A 39 15.86 11.73 -21.18
C ALA A 39 15.43 10.30 -20.85
N ALA A 40 15.94 9.34 -21.61
CA ALA A 40 15.77 7.93 -21.32
C ALA A 40 16.77 7.49 -20.24
N VAL A 41 16.27 6.73 -19.26
CA VAL A 41 17.04 6.14 -18.19
C VAL A 41 17.31 4.68 -18.55
N LEU A 42 18.59 4.30 -18.50
CA LEU A 42 19.06 2.94 -18.74
C LEU A 42 19.60 2.38 -17.41
N MET A 43 18.96 1.33 -16.91
CA MET A 43 19.42 0.57 -15.75
C MET A 43 20.14 -0.68 -16.24
N LEU A 44 21.48 -0.62 -16.32
CA LEU A 44 22.29 -1.70 -16.92
C LEU A 44 22.24 -3.00 -16.11
N GLU A 45 22.13 -2.94 -14.77
CA GLU A 45 22.13 -4.14 -13.94
C GLU A 45 20.85 -4.97 -14.10
N SER A 46 19.71 -4.32 -14.30
CA SER A 46 18.41 -4.97 -14.46
C SER A 46 18.01 -5.16 -15.94
N ASN A 47 18.84 -4.69 -16.88
CA ASN A 47 18.51 -4.60 -18.31
C ASN A 47 17.16 -3.90 -18.57
N VAL A 48 16.86 -2.82 -17.83
CA VAL A 48 15.59 -2.08 -17.97
C VAL A 48 15.83 -0.70 -18.56
N ILE A 49 14.95 -0.31 -19.49
CA ILE A 49 14.90 1.01 -20.12
C ILE A 49 13.56 1.66 -19.79
N THR A 50 13.57 2.95 -19.48
CA THR A 50 12.37 3.74 -19.22
C THR A 50 12.60 5.20 -19.57
N ASP A 51 11.54 5.99 -19.67
CA ASP A 51 11.65 7.45 -19.62
C ASP A 51 11.65 7.97 -18.17
N GLN A 52 12.17 9.19 -17.98
CA GLN A 52 12.28 9.83 -16.66
C GLN A 52 10.92 10.02 -15.95
N ARG A 53 9.84 10.33 -16.68
CA ARG A 53 8.54 10.58 -16.04
C ARG A 53 7.89 9.30 -15.56
N THR A 54 7.97 8.24 -16.35
CA THR A 54 7.52 6.90 -15.95
C THR A 54 8.32 6.39 -14.75
N LEU A 55 9.62 6.68 -14.69
CA LEU A 55 10.44 6.35 -13.53
C LEU A 55 10.00 7.09 -12.27
N GLU A 56 9.78 8.40 -12.35
CA GLU A 56 9.32 9.21 -11.21
C GLU A 56 7.94 8.77 -10.72
N ALA A 57 7.02 8.47 -11.64
CA ALA A 57 5.71 7.93 -11.29
C ALA A 57 5.82 6.57 -10.58
N ALA A 58 6.61 5.63 -11.14
CA ALA A 58 6.83 4.32 -10.53
C ALA A 58 7.47 4.42 -9.13
N GLN A 59 8.43 5.34 -8.94
CA GLN A 59 9.04 5.58 -7.63
C GLN A 59 8.04 6.08 -6.61
N TRP A 60 7.10 6.95 -7.01
CA TRP A 60 6.06 7.41 -6.10
C TRP A 60 5.11 6.28 -5.71
N LEU A 61 4.69 5.44 -6.65
CA LEU A 61 3.90 4.24 -6.35
C LEU A 61 4.65 3.27 -5.41
N SER A 62 5.95 3.07 -5.62
CA SER A 62 6.79 2.27 -4.73
C SER A 62 6.81 2.81 -3.29
N TRP A 63 6.79 4.14 -3.11
CA TRP A 63 6.66 4.74 -1.78
C TRP A 63 5.28 4.50 -1.17
N VAL A 64 4.21 4.51 -1.98
CA VAL A 64 2.86 4.17 -1.52
C VAL A 64 2.83 2.73 -1.00
N ASP A 65 3.50 1.78 -1.66
CA ASP A 65 3.58 0.39 -1.20
C ASP A 65 4.25 0.28 0.17
N VAL A 66 5.36 0.99 0.37
CA VAL A 66 6.08 1.02 1.66
C VAL A 66 5.22 1.61 2.77
N VAL A 67 4.54 2.73 2.49
CA VAL A 67 3.65 3.39 3.45
C VAL A 67 2.48 2.47 3.80
N ASN A 68 1.82 1.87 2.80
CA ASN A 68 0.69 0.97 3.02
C ASN A 68 1.10 -0.26 3.84
N ALA A 69 2.20 -0.92 3.50
CA ALA A 69 2.69 -2.08 4.25
C ALA A 69 3.05 -1.70 5.70
N GLY A 70 3.70 -0.56 5.90
CA GLY A 70 4.01 -0.03 7.22
C GLY A 70 2.75 0.29 8.05
N ASP A 71 1.75 0.87 7.41
CA ASP A 71 0.47 1.22 8.04
C ASP A 71 -0.30 -0.03 8.49
N TRP A 72 -0.31 -1.08 7.67
CA TRP A 72 -0.88 -2.37 8.06
C TRP A 72 -0.23 -2.98 9.30
N LEU A 73 1.10 -2.89 9.41
CA LEU A 73 1.81 -3.33 10.62
C LEU A 73 1.41 -2.50 11.84
N LEU A 74 1.21 -1.19 11.68
CA LEU A 74 0.73 -0.32 12.75
C LEU A 74 -0.70 -0.65 13.16
N VAL A 75 -1.60 -0.92 12.20
CA VAL A 75 -2.99 -1.35 12.49
C VAL A 75 -2.99 -2.62 13.33
N VAL A 76 -2.24 -3.65 12.92
CA VAL A 76 -2.13 -4.90 13.68
C VAL A 76 -1.54 -4.67 15.07
N LEU A 77 -0.50 -3.84 15.19
CA LEU A 77 0.11 -3.49 16.47
C LEU A 77 -0.88 -2.79 17.41
N VAL A 78 -1.65 -1.82 16.91
CA VAL A 78 -2.67 -1.12 17.70
C VAL A 78 -3.76 -2.09 18.15
N LEU A 79 -4.21 -2.98 17.27
CA LEU A 79 -5.19 -4.01 17.63
C LEU A 79 -4.68 -4.96 18.71
N GLU A 80 -3.42 -5.40 18.60
CA GLU A 80 -2.81 -6.24 19.62
C GLU A 80 -2.70 -5.52 20.98
N ILE A 81 -2.30 -4.25 20.97
CA ILE A 81 -2.23 -3.42 22.17
C ILE A 81 -3.61 -3.28 22.82
N ASP A 82 -4.66 -3.01 22.03
CA ASP A 82 -6.04 -2.90 22.53
C ASP A 82 -6.48 -4.18 23.22
N VAL A 83 -6.31 -5.34 22.57
CA VAL A 83 -6.68 -6.64 23.13
C VAL A 83 -5.91 -6.91 24.42
N ARG A 84 -4.60 -6.62 24.47
CA ARG A 84 -3.77 -6.81 25.68
C ARG A 84 -4.18 -5.88 26.82
N LEU A 85 -4.45 -4.60 26.55
CA LEU A 85 -4.87 -3.63 27.57
C LEU A 85 -6.27 -3.94 28.12
N GLN A 86 -7.15 -4.43 27.25
CA GLN A 86 -8.48 -4.85 27.63
C GLN A 86 -8.47 -6.10 28.53
N LEU A 87 -7.64 -7.11 28.22
CA LEU A 87 -7.47 -8.29 29.07
C LEU A 87 -6.97 -7.92 30.48
N ARG A 88 -6.23 -6.81 30.61
CA ARG A 88 -5.77 -6.26 31.90
C ARG A 88 -6.80 -5.35 32.58
N GLY A 89 -7.97 -5.09 31.98
CA GLY A 89 -8.99 -4.19 32.50
C GLY A 89 -8.58 -2.70 32.50
N MET A 90 -7.51 -2.33 31.80
CA MET A 90 -6.95 -0.97 31.82
C MET A 90 -7.38 -0.09 30.65
N LEU A 91 -8.25 -0.60 29.77
CA LEU A 91 -8.78 0.13 28.62
C LEU A 91 -9.79 1.20 29.08
N THR A 92 -9.24 2.28 29.63
CA THR A 92 -9.98 3.41 30.20
C THR A 92 -10.41 4.38 29.10
N GLY A 93 -11.41 5.23 29.36
CA GLY A 93 -11.99 6.12 28.36
C GLY A 93 -10.99 7.00 27.57
N ARG A 94 -9.91 7.49 28.20
CA ARG A 94 -8.86 8.28 27.50
C ARG A 94 -8.03 7.41 26.54
N VAL A 95 -7.66 6.20 26.96
CA VAL A 95 -6.90 5.25 26.15
C VAL A 95 -7.74 4.75 24.98
N LEU A 96 -9.03 4.48 25.23
CA LEU A 96 -9.98 4.10 24.19
C LEU A 96 -10.17 5.21 23.14
N LEU A 97 -10.26 6.47 23.56
CA LEU A 97 -10.37 7.60 22.63
C LEU A 97 -9.10 7.75 21.79
N ALA A 98 -7.93 7.64 22.41
CA ALA A 98 -6.65 7.69 21.70
C ALA A 98 -6.53 6.56 20.67
N SER A 99 -6.85 5.32 21.06
CA SER A 99 -6.85 4.17 20.14
C SER A 99 -7.79 4.38 18.95
N LYS A 100 -9.03 4.85 19.18
CA LYS A 100 -9.98 5.17 18.11
C LYS A 100 -9.45 6.24 17.16
N ALA A 101 -8.83 7.31 17.70
CA ALA A 101 -8.26 8.37 16.89
C ALA A 101 -7.07 7.87 16.06
N THR A 102 -6.18 7.07 16.65
CA THR A 102 -5.05 6.46 15.95
C THR A 102 -5.54 5.55 14.83
N LYS A 103 -6.48 4.63 15.10
CA LYS A 103 -7.06 3.77 14.06
C LYS A 103 -7.73 4.57 12.95
N GLY A 104 -8.50 5.60 13.29
CA GLY A 104 -9.12 6.48 12.30
C GLY A 104 -8.08 7.15 11.39
N LEU A 105 -6.93 7.57 11.95
CA LEU A 105 -5.83 8.12 11.16
C LEU A 105 -5.21 7.07 10.24
N LEU A 106 -4.87 5.88 10.75
CA LEU A 106 -4.30 4.79 9.97
C LEU A 106 -5.24 4.38 8.82
N TYR A 107 -6.53 4.15 9.11
CA TYR A 107 -7.50 3.84 8.06
C TYR A 107 -7.69 4.97 7.04
N SER A 108 -7.51 6.24 7.44
CA SER A 108 -7.52 7.35 6.49
C SER A 108 -6.31 7.31 5.56
N VAL A 109 -5.12 6.97 6.07
CA VAL A 109 -3.90 6.80 5.25
C VAL A 109 -4.07 5.63 4.27
N LEU A 110 -4.54 4.47 4.73
CA LEU A 110 -4.88 3.34 3.85
C LEU A 110 -5.89 3.72 2.76
N LEU A 111 -6.93 4.48 3.11
CA LEU A 111 -7.92 4.93 2.13
C LEU A 111 -7.33 5.88 1.09
N LEU A 112 -6.41 6.76 1.50
CA LEU A 112 -5.70 7.65 0.58
C LEU A 112 -4.76 6.87 -0.35
N ALA A 113 -4.07 5.84 0.16
CA ALA A 113 -3.27 4.94 -0.66
C ALA A 113 -4.13 4.20 -1.69
N ALA A 114 -5.28 3.64 -1.27
CA ALA A 114 -6.25 3.02 -2.17
C ALA A 114 -6.77 4.00 -3.24
N ALA A 115 -7.11 5.23 -2.87
CA ALA A 115 -7.53 6.25 -3.83
C ALA A 115 -6.42 6.62 -4.82
N TYR A 116 -5.16 6.57 -4.38
CA TYR A 116 -4.01 6.82 -5.26
C TYR A 116 -3.81 5.70 -6.27
N TRP A 117 -3.87 4.42 -5.86
CA TRP A 117 -3.82 3.28 -6.81
C TRP A 117 -4.98 3.29 -7.80
N TRP A 118 -6.18 3.68 -7.37
CA TRP A 118 -7.31 3.85 -8.29
C TRP A 118 -7.03 4.87 -9.40
N ALA A 119 -6.30 5.94 -9.09
CA ALA A 119 -6.01 7.01 -10.04
C ALA A 119 -4.83 6.70 -10.96
N GLU A 120 -3.71 6.20 -10.41
CA GLU A 120 -2.43 6.10 -11.11
C GLU A 120 -1.77 4.71 -11.07
N GLY A 121 -2.35 3.77 -10.32
CA GLY A 121 -1.77 2.44 -10.09
C GLY A 121 -2.52 1.30 -10.76
N ASP A 122 -2.18 0.08 -10.32
CA ASP A 122 -2.85 -1.12 -10.79
C ASP A 122 -4.21 -1.30 -10.08
N PHE A 123 -5.20 -1.77 -10.84
CA PHE A 123 -6.51 -2.10 -10.31
C PHE A 123 -6.43 -3.16 -9.21
N ILE A 124 -5.49 -4.12 -9.33
CA ILE A 124 -5.32 -5.20 -8.37
C ILE A 124 -4.84 -4.67 -7.01
N ASP A 125 -3.93 -3.69 -6.99
CA ASP A 125 -3.41 -3.10 -5.74
C ASP A 125 -4.50 -2.34 -4.98
N PHE A 126 -5.31 -1.55 -5.72
CA PHE A 126 -6.50 -0.92 -5.17
C PHE A 126 -7.46 -1.95 -4.57
N TRP A 127 -7.74 -3.02 -5.31
CA TRP A 127 -8.71 -4.03 -4.90
C TRP A 127 -8.25 -4.81 -3.66
N ASP A 128 -6.98 -5.20 -3.61
CA ASP A 128 -6.39 -5.84 -2.44
C ASP A 128 -6.53 -4.94 -1.21
N ALA A 129 -6.08 -3.68 -1.29
CA ALA A 129 -6.17 -2.73 -0.19
C ALA A 129 -7.62 -2.48 0.27
N PHE A 130 -8.56 -2.36 -0.68
CA PHE A 130 -9.98 -2.19 -0.38
C PHE A 130 -10.57 -3.39 0.38
N LEU A 131 -10.27 -4.61 -0.07
CA LEU A 131 -10.71 -5.83 0.61
C LEU A 131 -10.10 -5.96 2.00
N TRP A 132 -8.84 -5.59 2.17
CA TRP A 132 -8.20 -5.59 3.48
C TRP A 132 -8.86 -4.60 4.45
N ILE A 133 -9.17 -3.38 4.02
CA ILE A 133 -9.89 -2.41 4.86
C ILE A 133 -11.23 -2.98 5.32
N ILE A 134 -12.00 -3.59 4.42
CA ILE A 134 -13.27 -4.24 4.77
C ILE A 134 -13.05 -5.38 5.78
N ALA A 135 -12.06 -6.24 5.55
CA ALA A 135 -11.77 -7.36 6.43
C ALA A 135 -11.44 -6.90 7.86
N PHE A 136 -10.62 -5.86 7.99
CA PHE A 136 -10.25 -5.31 9.30
C PHE A 136 -11.41 -4.61 10.00
N ILE A 137 -12.30 -3.93 9.27
CA ILE A 137 -13.54 -3.39 9.84
C ILE A 137 -14.37 -4.53 10.47
N PHE A 138 -14.51 -5.67 9.78
CA PHE A 138 -15.25 -6.81 10.34
C PHE A 138 -14.56 -7.42 11.56
N ILE A 139 -13.23 -7.58 11.52
CA ILE A 139 -12.46 -8.08 12.67
C ILE A 139 -12.66 -7.16 13.88
N GLU A 140 -12.59 -5.85 13.67
CA GLU A 140 -12.79 -4.87 14.75
C GLU A 140 -14.19 -4.94 15.34
N MET A 141 -15.23 -4.97 14.50
CA MET A 141 -16.61 -5.07 14.97
C MET A 141 -16.82 -6.32 15.84
N ASN A 142 -16.30 -7.47 15.39
CA ASN A 142 -16.39 -8.72 16.13
C ASN A 142 -15.59 -8.68 17.45
N VAL A 143 -14.38 -8.12 17.42
CA VAL A 143 -13.58 -7.92 18.62
C VAL A 143 -14.31 -7.01 19.60
N PHE A 144 -14.90 -5.89 19.15
CA PHE A 144 -15.66 -4.94 19.98
C PHE A 144 -16.85 -5.57 20.69
N GLU A 145 -17.63 -6.41 20.00
CA GLU A 145 -18.76 -7.13 20.59
C GLU A 145 -18.29 -8.04 21.74
N TRP A 146 -17.22 -8.80 21.52
CA TRP A 146 -16.59 -9.60 22.56
C TRP A 146 -16.11 -8.76 23.76
N GLN A 147 -15.67 -7.52 23.54
CA GLN A 147 -15.29 -6.61 24.63
C GLN A 147 -16.46 -6.22 25.53
N VAL A 148 -17.62 -5.95 24.93
CA VAL A 148 -18.83 -5.57 25.67
C VAL A 148 -19.31 -6.76 26.52
N GLU A 149 -19.26 -7.97 25.97
CA GLU A 149 -19.66 -9.18 26.71
C GLU A 149 -18.77 -9.47 27.92
N THR A 150 -17.44 -9.39 27.76
CA THR A 150 -16.49 -9.62 28.86
C THR A 150 -16.63 -8.56 29.96
N ALA A 151 -16.80 -7.29 29.58
CA ALA A 151 -17.04 -6.21 30.54
C ALA A 151 -18.35 -6.41 31.32
N ARG A 152 -19.39 -6.95 30.69
CA ARG A 152 -20.69 -7.23 31.33
C ARG A 152 -20.59 -8.41 32.30
N LYS A 153 -19.88 -9.48 31.94
CA LYS A 153 -19.67 -10.67 32.80
C LYS A 153 -18.83 -10.37 34.05
N ASN A 154 -17.87 -9.44 33.96
CA ASN A 154 -16.99 -9.08 35.07
C ASN A 154 -17.59 -8.07 36.07
N LYS A 155 -18.83 -7.58 35.88
CA LYS A 155 -19.49 -6.77 36.91
C LYS A 155 -20.02 -7.68 38.03
N PRO A 156 -19.69 -7.41 39.32
CA PRO A 156 -20.25 -8.19 40.42
C PRO A 156 -21.77 -8.07 40.41
N LYS A 157 -22.46 -9.20 40.57
CA LYS A 157 -23.91 -9.21 40.77
C LYS A 157 -24.19 -8.43 42.07
N LEU A 158 -24.78 -7.25 41.95
CA LEU A 158 -25.31 -6.52 43.08
C LEU A 158 -26.55 -7.31 43.56
N SER A 159 -26.36 -8.13 44.60
CA SER A 159 -27.43 -8.73 45.40
C SER A 159 -27.69 -7.88 46.63
#